data_AF-A0A832VEQ7-F1
#
_entry.id   AF-A0A832VEQ7-F1
#
_cell.length_a   1.000
_cell.length_b   1.000
_cell.length_c   1.000
_cell.angle_alpha   90.00
_cell.angle_beta   90.00
_cell.angle_gamma   90.00
#
_symmetry.space_group_name_H-M   'P 1'
#
loop_
_entity.id
_entity.type
_entity.pdbx_description
1 polymer ?
#
loop_
_entity_poly.entity_id
_entity_poly.type
_entity_poly.pdbx_seq_one_letter_code
_entity_poly.pdbx_strand_id
1 'polypeptide(L)'
;WAVHEITRELGLRIEKAKKGKESILYWAAKNNVPIFTPGFESGSFGSQLWMFSQTRPDFKVNVLKDEQQLNRITQNAKRTGALMIGGGISKHHTIWWNQFRGGLDYAVYITTAPEWDGSLSGARVREGISWGKVSEKARHITVEGEATVLLPLMISAVLERLK
;
A
#
# COMPACT_ATOMS: atom_id res chain seq x y z
N TRP A 1 -14.15 13.49 -4.73
CA TRP A 1 -13.33 12.94 -3.64
C TRP A 1 -12.33 11.96 -4.20
N ALA A 2 -11.07 12.07 -3.82
CA ALA A 2 -10.06 11.03 -3.98
C ALA A 2 -10.31 9.94 -2.92
N VAL A 3 -9.86 8.70 -3.14
CA VAL A 3 -10.12 7.61 -2.18
C VAL A 3 -9.32 7.86 -0.91
N HIS A 4 -8.05 8.27 -1.03
CA HIS A 4 -7.22 8.61 0.13
C HIS A 4 -7.76 9.80 0.96
N GLU A 5 -8.50 10.73 0.35
CA GLU A 5 -9.19 11.81 1.07
C GLU A 5 -10.32 11.25 1.94
N ILE A 6 -11.09 10.30 1.41
CA ILE A 6 -12.19 9.66 2.14
C ILE A 6 -11.65 8.80 3.29
N THR A 7 -10.58 8.01 3.05
CA THR A 7 -9.98 7.16 4.11
C THR A 7 -9.40 8.01 5.23
N ARG A 8 -8.80 9.16 4.90
CA ARG A 8 -8.33 10.13 5.90
C ARG A 8 -9.49 10.69 6.73
N GLU A 9 -10.56 11.16 6.09
CA GLU A 9 -11.74 11.68 6.80
C GLU A 9 -12.40 10.61 7.68
N LEU A 10 -12.45 9.36 7.22
CA LEU A 10 -12.91 8.22 8.02
C LEU A 10 -12.01 8.01 9.24
N GLY A 11 -10.69 8.06 9.08
CA GLY A 11 -9.72 7.96 10.17
C GLY A 11 -9.87 9.06 11.23
N LEU A 12 -10.21 10.29 10.83
CA LEU A 12 -10.50 11.35 11.79
C LEU A 12 -11.84 11.13 12.53
N ARG A 13 -12.85 10.61 11.83
CA ARG A 13 -14.18 10.38 12.41
C ARG A 13 -14.24 9.15 13.32
N ILE A 14 -13.45 8.11 13.02
CA ILE A 14 -13.45 6.86 13.79
C ILE A 14 -12.95 7.06 15.22
N GLU A 15 -12.25 8.16 15.52
CA GLU A 15 -11.83 8.54 16.88
C GLU A 15 -12.98 8.47 17.90
N LYS A 16 -14.20 8.82 17.47
CA LYS A 16 -15.40 8.83 18.32
C LYS A 16 -16.04 7.45 18.50
N ALA A 17 -15.65 6.46 17.71
CA ALA A 17 -16.19 5.11 17.79
C ALA A 17 -15.58 4.33 18.95
N LYS A 18 -16.28 3.27 19.40
CA LYS A 18 -15.73 2.30 20.35
C LYS A 18 -14.46 1.69 19.75
N LYS A 19 -13.33 1.78 20.47
CA LYS A 19 -11.99 1.37 20.01
C LYS A 19 -11.42 2.17 18.82
N GLY A 20 -11.91 3.40 18.57
CA GLY A 20 -11.42 4.24 17.49
C GLY A 20 -9.90 4.45 17.46
N LYS A 21 -9.29 4.61 18.64
CA LYS A 21 -7.84 4.79 18.82
C LYS A 21 -7.01 3.52 18.59
N GLU A 22 -7.63 2.35 18.46
CA GLU A 22 -6.97 1.09 18.09
C GLU A 22 -6.87 0.94 16.55
N SER A 23 -7.53 1.81 15.77
CA SER A 23 -7.57 1.72 14.31
C SER A 23 -6.30 2.25 13.64
N ILE A 24 -5.81 1.54 12.62
CA ILE A 24 -4.72 2.02 11.76
C ILE A 24 -5.12 3.29 10.98
N LEU A 25 -6.41 3.43 10.60
CA LEU A 25 -6.90 4.61 9.89
C LEU A 25 -6.81 5.86 10.76
N TYR A 26 -7.10 5.73 12.05
CA TYR A 26 -6.99 6.82 13.02
C TYR A 26 -5.54 7.33 13.10
N TRP A 27 -4.59 6.42 13.33
CA TRP A 27 -3.19 6.80 13.46
C TRP A 27 -2.59 7.30 12.15
N ALA A 28 -2.98 6.73 11.01
CA ALA A 28 -2.57 7.24 9.70
C ALA A 28 -3.07 8.67 9.47
N ALA A 29 -4.35 8.94 9.74
CA ALA A 29 -4.92 10.28 9.61
C ALA A 29 -4.26 11.30 10.55
N LYS A 30 -4.04 10.94 11.83
CA LYS A 30 -3.40 11.82 12.82
C LYS A 30 -1.93 12.15 12.48
N ASN A 31 -1.22 11.21 11.84
CA ASN A 31 0.19 11.39 11.45
C ASN A 31 0.36 11.85 9.99
N ASN A 32 -0.72 12.25 9.31
CA ASN A 32 -0.70 12.64 7.89
C ASN A 32 -0.07 11.58 6.96
N VAL A 33 -0.27 10.30 7.26
CA VAL A 33 0.13 9.18 6.40
C VAL A 33 -1.04 8.85 5.47
N PRO A 34 -0.91 9.08 4.15
CA PRO A 34 -1.98 8.78 3.21
C PRO A 34 -2.17 7.27 3.05
N ILE A 35 -3.43 6.82 2.97
CA ILE A 35 -3.79 5.43 2.68
C ILE A 35 -4.46 5.38 1.33
N PHE A 36 -3.76 4.77 0.37
CA PHE A 36 -4.27 4.49 -0.96
C PHE A 36 -4.87 3.08 -0.98
N THR A 37 -6.01 2.93 -1.64
CA THR A 37 -6.71 1.64 -1.76
C THR A 37 -7.12 1.45 -3.22
N PRO A 38 -6.23 0.93 -4.07
CA PRO A 38 -6.63 0.56 -5.42
C PRO A 38 -7.67 -0.58 -5.34
N GLY A 39 -8.71 -0.54 -6.18
CA GLY A 39 -9.81 -1.50 -6.13
C GLY A 39 -10.74 -1.34 -4.92
N PHE A 40 -10.86 -0.13 -4.35
CA PHE A 40 -11.67 0.16 -3.16
C PHE A 40 -13.15 -0.25 -3.29
N GLU A 41 -13.65 -0.34 -4.51
CA GLU A 41 -15.00 -0.78 -4.85
C GLU A 41 -15.26 -2.25 -4.46
N SER A 42 -14.21 -3.07 -4.43
CA SER A 42 -14.28 -4.51 -4.19
C SER A 42 -14.30 -4.86 -2.70
N GLY A 43 -15.30 -4.36 -1.98
CA GLY A 43 -15.51 -4.67 -0.57
C GLY A 43 -16.60 -3.82 0.09
N SER A 44 -16.81 -4.04 1.39
CA SER A 44 -17.85 -3.34 2.17
C SER A 44 -17.72 -1.82 2.08
N PHE A 45 -16.49 -1.29 2.12
CA PHE A 45 -16.23 0.14 1.96
C PHE A 45 -16.77 0.67 0.61
N GLY A 46 -16.42 0.00 -0.48
CA GLY A 46 -16.90 0.29 -1.83
C GLY A 46 -18.41 0.22 -1.96
N SER A 47 -19.03 -0.86 -1.47
CA SER A 47 -20.49 -1.03 -1.51
C SER A 47 -21.22 0.08 -0.77
N GLN A 48 -20.71 0.53 0.38
CA GLN A 48 -21.32 1.64 1.14
C GLN A 48 -21.19 2.98 0.40
N LEU A 49 -20.04 3.24 -0.25
CA LEU A 49 -19.89 4.44 -1.09
C LEU A 49 -20.80 4.41 -2.32
N TRP A 50 -21.00 3.23 -2.92
CA TRP A 50 -21.95 3.06 -4.01
C TRP A 50 -23.40 3.28 -3.55
N MET A 51 -23.81 2.71 -2.42
CA MET A 51 -25.14 2.95 -1.85
C MET A 51 -25.35 4.44 -1.55
N PHE A 52 -24.34 5.11 -1.01
CA PHE A 52 -24.39 6.54 -0.75
C PHE A 52 -24.58 7.35 -2.03
N SER A 53 -23.88 6.99 -3.12
CA SER A 53 -24.00 7.68 -4.41
C SER A 53 -25.38 7.51 -5.06
N GLN A 54 -26.12 6.44 -4.77
CA GLN A 54 -27.48 6.24 -5.29
C GLN A 54 -28.47 7.31 -4.80
N THR A 55 -28.21 7.89 -3.63
CA THR A 55 -29.07 8.93 -3.03
C THR A 55 -28.49 10.33 -3.17
N ARG A 56 -27.25 10.46 -3.65
CA ARG A 56 -26.49 11.71 -3.77
C ARG A 56 -25.72 11.74 -5.08
N PRO A 57 -26.37 12.15 -6.19
CA PRO A 57 -25.77 12.16 -7.52
C PRO A 57 -24.54 13.09 -7.67
N ASP A 58 -24.39 14.06 -6.76
CA ASP A 58 -23.25 14.97 -6.66
C ASP A 58 -22.01 14.32 -6.03
N PHE A 59 -22.18 13.22 -5.30
CA PHE A 59 -21.06 12.48 -4.72
C PHE A 59 -20.33 11.68 -5.81
N LYS A 60 -19.16 12.20 -6.19
CA LYS A 60 -18.27 11.56 -7.18
C LYS A 60 -16.91 11.23 -6.58
N VAL A 61 -16.50 9.97 -6.77
CA VAL A 61 -15.15 9.50 -6.48
C VAL A 61 -14.30 9.60 -7.74
N ASN A 62 -13.10 10.16 -7.64
CA ASN A 62 -12.14 10.26 -8.72
C ASN A 62 -10.86 9.54 -8.32
N VAL A 63 -10.69 8.33 -8.84
CA VAL A 63 -9.53 7.47 -8.56
C VAL A 63 -8.23 8.03 -9.13
N LEU A 64 -8.28 8.82 -10.21
CA LEU A 64 -7.08 9.40 -10.83
C LEU A 64 -6.38 10.42 -9.93
N LYS A 65 -7.10 10.99 -8.95
CA LYS A 65 -6.50 11.87 -7.95
C LYS A 65 -5.53 11.12 -7.02
N ASP A 66 -5.83 9.87 -6.68
CA ASP A 66 -4.92 9.03 -5.88
C ASP A 66 -3.65 8.71 -6.69
N GLU A 67 -3.80 8.39 -7.98
CA GLU A 67 -2.68 8.14 -8.88
C GLU A 67 -1.77 9.36 -9.03
N GLN A 68 -2.35 10.55 -9.20
CA GLN A 68 -1.59 11.79 -9.26
C GLN A 68 -0.83 12.07 -7.96
N GLN A 69 -1.43 11.73 -6.81
CA GLN A 69 -0.80 11.92 -5.51
C GLN A 69 0.33 10.90 -5.27
N LEU A 70 0.13 9.64 -5.65
CA LEU A 70 1.17 8.61 -5.61
C LEU A 70 2.37 9.00 -6.47
N ASN A 71 2.13 9.45 -7.71
CA ASN A 71 3.19 9.95 -8.58
C ASN A 71 3.97 11.11 -7.93
N ARG A 72 3.28 12.07 -7.29
CA ARG A 72 3.95 13.17 -6.59
C ARG A 72 4.82 12.68 -5.43
N ILE A 73 4.32 11.73 -4.64
CA ILE A 73 5.06 11.17 -3.51
C ILE A 73 6.32 10.45 -4.01
N THR A 74 6.23 9.65 -5.07
CA THR A 74 7.37 8.89 -5.59
C THR A 74 8.39 9.78 -6.31
N GLN A 75 7.95 10.72 -7.16
CA GLN A 75 8.84 11.62 -7.91
C GLN A 75 9.63 12.57 -7.00
N ASN A 76 9.00 13.08 -5.92
CA ASN A 76 9.66 14.01 -5.00
C ASN A 76 10.58 13.31 -3.99
N ALA A 77 10.56 11.98 -3.91
CA ALA A 77 11.35 11.23 -2.95
C ALA A 77 12.80 11.07 -3.43
N LYS A 78 13.77 11.47 -2.58
CA LYS A 78 15.20 11.23 -2.82
C LYS A 78 15.54 9.74 -2.85
N ARG A 79 14.90 8.96 -1.99
CA ARG A 79 14.99 7.50 -1.92
C ARG A 79 13.62 6.92 -1.57
N THR A 80 13.31 5.75 -2.10
CA THR A 80 12.09 5.01 -1.78
C THR A 80 12.39 3.59 -1.34
N GLY A 81 11.63 3.12 -0.36
CA GLY A 81 11.69 1.76 0.14
C GLY A 81 10.29 1.18 0.28
N ALA A 82 10.14 -0.12 0.05
CA ALA A 82 8.87 -0.81 0.20
C ALA A 82 9.00 -2.06 1.07
N LEU A 83 8.12 -2.18 2.07
CA LEU A 83 7.79 -3.43 2.74
C LEU A 83 6.45 -3.91 2.17
N MET A 84 6.50 -4.93 1.32
CA MET A 84 5.34 -5.52 0.66
C MET A 84 4.96 -6.80 1.39
N ILE A 85 3.74 -6.83 1.91
CA ILE A 85 3.21 -7.95 2.70
C ILE A 85 2.08 -8.60 1.89
N GLY A 86 2.34 -9.78 1.33
CA GLY A 86 1.45 -10.41 0.37
C GLY A 86 1.50 -9.76 -1.02
N GLY A 87 0.84 -10.42 -1.99
CA GLY A 87 0.87 -10.03 -3.40
C GLY A 87 -0.30 -9.15 -3.84
N GLY A 88 -0.77 -9.38 -5.06
CA GLY A 88 -1.95 -8.72 -5.62
C GLY A 88 -1.76 -7.24 -5.96
N ILE A 89 -2.86 -6.48 -5.90
CA ILE A 89 -2.92 -5.10 -6.37
C ILE A 89 -2.05 -4.16 -5.54
N SER A 90 -1.94 -4.37 -4.23
CA SER A 90 -1.13 -3.54 -3.32
C SER A 90 0.35 -3.63 -3.66
N LYS A 91 0.86 -4.85 -3.90
CA LYS A 91 2.23 -5.07 -4.40
C LYS A 91 2.41 -4.36 -5.74
N HIS A 92 1.53 -4.62 -6.72
CA HIS A 92 1.67 -4.04 -8.06
C HIS A 92 1.78 -2.52 -8.01
N HIS A 93 0.83 -1.89 -7.33
CA HIS A 93 0.65 -0.45 -7.33
C HIS A 93 1.83 0.24 -6.65
N THR A 94 2.36 -0.36 -5.58
CA THR A 94 3.57 0.12 -4.89
C THR A 94 4.79 0.14 -5.80
N ILE A 95 5.07 -0.96 -6.51
CA ILE A 95 6.27 -1.05 -7.37
C ILE A 95 6.07 -0.30 -8.71
N TRP A 96 4.84 -0.20 -9.20
CA TRP A 96 4.49 0.47 -10.46
C TRP A 96 4.89 1.95 -10.44
N TRP A 97 4.48 2.67 -9.40
CA TRP A 97 4.76 4.11 -9.29
C TRP A 97 6.24 4.44 -9.07
N ASN A 98 7.03 3.45 -8.63
CA ASN A 98 8.47 3.61 -8.49
C ASN A 98 9.22 3.41 -9.81
N GLN A 99 8.61 2.78 -10.82
CA GLN A 99 9.22 2.63 -12.15
C GLN A 99 9.60 3.99 -12.74
N PHE A 100 8.73 4.99 -12.59
CA PHE A 100 8.90 6.33 -13.17
C PHE A 100 10.02 7.17 -12.51
N ARG A 101 10.63 6.69 -11.42
CA ARG A 101 11.77 7.34 -10.75
C ARG A 101 13.07 6.53 -10.84
N GLY A 102 13.10 5.48 -11.65
CA GLY A 102 14.24 4.55 -11.76
C GLY A 102 14.20 3.37 -10.77
N GLY A 103 13.02 3.07 -10.22
CA GLY A 103 12.75 1.94 -9.36
C GLY A 103 12.87 2.24 -7.86
N LEU A 104 12.45 1.28 -7.04
CA LEU A 104 12.68 1.26 -5.59
C LEU A 104 14.18 1.11 -5.26
N ASP A 105 14.66 1.83 -4.26
CA ASP A 105 16.03 1.70 -3.73
C ASP A 105 16.16 0.54 -2.72
N TYR A 106 15.06 0.22 -2.03
CA TYR A 106 14.97 -0.87 -1.05
C TYR A 106 13.66 -1.63 -1.21
N ALA A 107 13.69 -2.96 -1.19
CA ALA A 107 12.49 -3.77 -1.33
C ALA A 107 12.53 -5.04 -0.48
N VAL A 108 11.60 -5.15 0.47
CA VAL A 108 11.36 -6.37 1.25
C VAL A 108 10.00 -6.90 0.85
N TYR A 109 9.95 -8.13 0.34
CA TYR A 109 8.70 -8.76 -0.08
C TYR A 109 8.43 -10.02 0.74
N ILE A 110 7.28 -10.12 1.41
CA ILE A 110 6.82 -11.32 2.11
C ILE A 110 5.71 -11.96 1.27
N THR A 111 5.83 -13.24 0.91
CA THR A 111 4.81 -13.92 0.11
C THR A 111 4.72 -15.42 0.39
N THR A 112 3.52 -15.95 0.26
CA THR A 112 3.24 -17.40 0.17
C THR A 112 2.98 -17.86 -1.25
N ALA A 113 2.88 -16.93 -2.22
CA ALA A 113 2.56 -17.26 -3.60
C ALA A 113 3.75 -17.93 -4.30
N PRO A 114 3.52 -19.06 -4.99
CA PRO A 114 4.56 -19.74 -5.75
C PRO A 114 4.92 -18.96 -7.01
N GLU A 115 6.14 -19.10 -7.49
CA GLU A 115 6.59 -18.40 -8.71
C GLU A 115 6.15 -19.09 -10.01
N TRP A 116 5.96 -20.41 -10.00
CA TRP A 116 5.70 -21.21 -11.21
C TRP A 116 4.35 -20.93 -11.87
N ASP A 117 3.42 -20.26 -11.18
CA ASP A 117 2.12 -19.89 -11.74
C ASP A 117 2.18 -18.64 -12.63
N GLY A 118 3.36 -17.98 -12.72
CA GLY A 118 3.57 -16.78 -13.51
C GLY A 118 2.77 -15.57 -13.04
N SER A 119 2.21 -15.61 -11.82
CA SER A 119 1.41 -14.52 -11.28
C SER A 119 2.28 -13.39 -10.79
N LEU A 120 1.73 -12.17 -10.80
CA LEU A 120 2.38 -11.03 -10.14
C LEU A 120 2.63 -11.31 -8.66
N SER A 121 1.74 -12.03 -7.98
CA SER A 121 1.92 -12.39 -6.57
C SER A 121 3.12 -13.33 -6.38
N GLY A 122 3.31 -14.30 -7.27
CA GLY A 122 4.45 -15.21 -7.29
C GLY A 122 5.78 -14.57 -7.70
N ALA A 123 5.72 -13.55 -8.56
CA ALA A 123 6.89 -12.88 -9.11
C ALA A 123 7.86 -12.42 -8.01
N ARG A 124 9.09 -12.92 -8.05
CA ARG A 124 10.13 -12.53 -7.08
C ARG A 124 10.56 -11.08 -7.35
N VAL A 125 11.18 -10.43 -6.36
CA VAL A 125 11.61 -9.02 -6.51
C VAL A 125 12.54 -8.84 -7.72
N ARG A 126 13.34 -9.86 -8.09
CA ARG A 126 14.19 -9.85 -9.28
C ARG A 126 13.43 -9.62 -10.59
N GLU A 127 12.17 -10.07 -10.70
CA GLU A 127 11.36 -9.77 -11.87
C GLU A 127 10.99 -8.28 -11.89
N GLY A 128 10.68 -7.69 -10.74
CA GLY A 128 10.47 -6.25 -10.63
C GLY A 128 11.66 -5.41 -11.14
N ILE A 129 12.88 -5.95 -11.08
CA ILE A 129 14.09 -5.31 -11.62
C ILE A 129 14.10 -5.31 -13.15
N SER A 130 13.69 -6.41 -13.81
CA SER A 130 13.68 -6.46 -15.28
C SER A 130 12.72 -5.44 -15.90
N TRP A 131 11.67 -5.07 -15.16
CA TRP A 131 10.73 -4.01 -15.55
C TRP A 131 11.18 -2.61 -15.12
N GLY A 132 12.28 -2.44 -14.40
CA GLY A 132 12.69 -1.16 -13.81
C GLY A 132 11.78 -0.66 -12.69
N LYS A 133 10.88 -1.49 -12.15
CA LYS A 133 10.01 -1.18 -11.01
C LYS A 133 10.81 -1.19 -9.69
N VAL A 134 11.91 -1.95 -9.67
CA VAL A 134 12.93 -1.97 -8.62
C VAL A 134 14.28 -1.66 -9.27
N SER A 135 15.11 -0.83 -8.63
CA SER A 135 16.40 -0.47 -9.20
C SER A 135 17.33 -1.70 -9.27
N GLU A 136 18.16 -1.79 -10.30
CA GLU A 136 19.23 -2.80 -10.38
C GLU A 136 20.22 -2.70 -9.21
N LYS A 137 20.35 -1.51 -8.62
CA LYS A 137 21.22 -1.25 -7.46
C LYS A 137 20.50 -1.40 -6.12
N ALA A 138 19.24 -1.80 -6.13
CA ALA A 138 18.42 -1.88 -4.93
C ALA A 138 18.93 -2.95 -3.97
N ARG A 139 18.82 -2.70 -2.67
CA ARG A 139 18.93 -3.78 -1.68
C ARG A 139 17.56 -4.43 -1.54
N HIS A 140 17.47 -5.71 -1.89
CA HIS A 140 16.19 -6.39 -1.90
C HIS A 140 16.23 -7.82 -1.36
N ILE A 141 15.07 -8.28 -0.90
CA ILE A 141 14.87 -9.67 -0.49
C ILE A 141 13.41 -10.10 -0.74
N THR A 142 13.22 -11.35 -1.16
CA THR A 142 11.92 -12.03 -1.11
C THR A 142 11.98 -13.06 0.01
N VAL A 143 11.08 -12.96 0.97
CA VAL A 143 10.95 -13.86 2.12
C VAL A 143 9.71 -14.72 1.87
N GLU A 144 9.94 -16.01 1.76
CA GLU A 144 8.88 -16.98 1.50
C GLU A 144 8.31 -17.46 2.83
N GLY A 145 7.03 -17.21 3.07
CA GLY A 145 6.36 -17.61 4.29
C GLY A 145 5.14 -16.74 4.62
N GLU A 146 4.45 -17.14 5.67
CA GLU A 146 3.20 -16.54 6.08
C GLU A 146 3.46 -15.28 6.94
N ALA A 147 2.74 -14.19 6.63
CA ALA A 147 3.00 -12.86 7.17
C ALA A 147 2.69 -12.75 8.67
N THR A 148 1.68 -13.47 9.19
CA THR A 148 1.34 -13.44 10.61
C THR A 148 2.42 -14.05 11.50
N VAL A 149 3.28 -14.92 10.96
CA VAL A 149 4.47 -15.43 11.66
C VAL A 149 5.67 -14.50 11.45
N LEU A 150 5.94 -14.14 10.20
CA LEU A 150 7.17 -13.42 9.85
C LEU A 150 7.14 -11.95 10.28
N LEU A 151 6.02 -11.26 10.10
CA LEU A 151 5.93 -9.82 10.34
C LEU A 151 6.17 -9.46 11.81
N PRO A 152 5.58 -10.13 12.82
CA PRO A 152 5.88 -9.85 14.22
C PRO A 152 7.36 -10.04 14.57
N LEU A 153 8.00 -11.10 14.05
CA LEU A 153 9.43 -11.35 14.29
C LEU A 153 10.31 -10.27 13.66
N MET A 154 10.00 -9.87 12.42
CA MET A 154 10.72 -8.80 11.71
C MET A 154 10.58 -7.47 12.44
N ILE A 155 9.37 -7.10 12.84
CA ILE A 155 9.12 -5.84 13.55
C ILE A 155 9.79 -5.86 14.93
N SER A 156 9.74 -6.98 15.67
CA SER A 156 10.44 -7.12 16.95
C SER A 156 11.95 -6.88 16.80
N ALA A 157 12.59 -7.52 15.83
CA ALA A 157 14.02 -7.37 15.59
C ALA A 157 14.40 -5.94 15.14
N VAL A 158 13.54 -5.27 14.37
CA VAL A 158 13.75 -3.87 13.98
C VAL A 158 13.63 -2.95 15.19
N LEU A 159 12.59 -3.11 16.02
CA LEU A 159 12.39 -2.30 17.22
C LEU A 159 13.52 -2.46 18.25
N GLU A 160 14.11 -3.66 18.36
CA GLU A 160 15.26 -3.90 19.23
C GLU A 160 16.51 -3.16 18.74
N ARG A 161 16.73 -3.08 17.42
CA ARG A 161 17.91 -2.44 16.82
C ARG A 161 17.79 -0.92 16.66
N LEU A 162 16.57 -0.38 16.70
CA LEU A 162 16.31 1.06 16.60
C LEU A 162 16.33 1.77 17.95
N LYS A 163 16.31 1.02 19.05
CA LYS A 163 16.62 1.52 20.40
C LYS A 163 18.12 1.73 20.57
#